data_AF-A0A352L3Z5-F1
#
_entry.id   AF-A0A352L3Z5-F1
#
_cell.length_a   1.000
_cell.length_b   1.000
_cell.length_c   1.000
_cell.angle_alpha   90.00
_cell.angle_beta   90.00
_cell.angle_gamma   90.00
#
_symmetry.space_group_name_H-M   'P 1'
#
loop_
_entity.id
_entity.type
_entity.pdbx_description
1 polymer ?
#
loop_
_entity_poly.entity_id
_entity_poly.type
_entity_poly.pdbx_seq_one_letter_code
_entity_poly.pdbx_strand_id
1 'polypeptide(L)'
;MPNGAVSADAAAQKQQLEQSFKPFSDVVKTRSDDNFFYVESNGVPDHEMMVGITAWQQQVPLTQKYNGENAWRIPLNPVPAKEPMSAKNNFFRGAIAIAVNGVPIFNPIKNDGKTDTLLAGELDNFGGHCGRADDYHYHIAPVHLEKQTGSGKPVGWALDGYPIFGYQDPTAKDFAPLDAMNGHTGPDGQYHYHATKTYPYLNGGFHGEVVERDGQVDPQPRAESPRPALPPLRGAKIVRFEQKQPGSYVLTYDINGRSGTVGYTIAANGAVSFEFRSPDGETTKEEYQPRAGGRRPPGGGGGGGQKGGGGNRPPGDRPPGNRPPGERPSGGGGGQRPPGGQGGNRPPRGGAGGPAAAKQHPQIGNMKLSSSSVSAAGRLSVDCTCDGKSQSPAVAWENAPEGTKSFVVSLWHTAPDQEKSYWLLYNIPASVKSLPQNVRGVGIAGLNDRKERGFDPMCSRGPGVKTYHITVYALSEELKLNPASTNRAAVVDAVKNIKLAETTFDFQYERQ
;
A
#
# COMPACT_ATOMS: atom_id res chain seq x y z
N MET A 1 2.00 -3.11 53.82
CA MET A 1 2.11 -3.14 52.34
C MET A 1 2.14 -4.61 51.93
N PRO A 2 1.05 -5.24 51.48
CA PRO A 2 1.18 -6.58 50.94
C PRO A 2 1.75 -6.46 49.52
N ASN A 3 2.84 -7.19 49.27
CA ASN A 3 3.40 -7.40 47.94
C ASN A 3 2.29 -7.93 47.02
N GLY A 4 1.95 -7.16 45.98
CA GLY A 4 0.97 -7.56 44.95
C GLY A 4 1.53 -8.73 44.16
N ALA A 5 1.06 -9.95 44.46
CA ALA A 5 1.35 -11.09 43.61
C ALA A 5 0.64 -10.89 42.26
N VAL A 6 1.41 -10.82 41.18
CA VAL A 6 0.89 -10.84 39.80
C VAL A 6 0.15 -12.17 39.59
N SER A 7 -1.06 -12.13 39.02
CA SER A 7 -1.83 -13.34 38.70
C SER A 7 -1.04 -14.24 37.73
N ALA A 8 -1.27 -15.56 37.78
CA ALA A 8 -0.59 -16.48 36.86
C ALA A 8 -0.87 -16.13 35.38
N ASP A 9 -2.07 -15.62 35.10
CA ASP A 9 -2.49 -15.19 33.76
C ASP A 9 -1.75 -13.92 33.31
N ALA A 10 -1.59 -12.93 34.18
CA ALA A 10 -0.81 -11.73 33.87
C ALA A 10 0.68 -12.02 33.64
N ALA A 11 1.24 -12.98 34.38
CA ALA A 11 2.62 -13.41 34.17
C ALA A 11 2.81 -14.09 32.80
N ALA A 12 1.87 -14.94 32.41
CA ALA A 12 1.86 -15.59 31.09
C ALA A 12 1.70 -14.57 29.95
N GLN A 13 0.77 -13.62 30.10
CA GLN A 13 0.55 -12.56 29.12
C GLN A 13 1.76 -11.65 28.96
N LYS A 14 2.38 -11.25 30.08
CA LYS A 14 3.64 -10.50 30.06
C LYS A 14 4.72 -11.25 29.28
N GLN A 15 4.89 -12.54 29.54
CA GLN A 15 5.87 -13.36 28.84
C GLN A 15 5.59 -13.43 27.33
N GLN A 16 4.32 -13.56 26.93
CA GLN A 16 3.93 -13.58 25.52
C GLN A 16 4.20 -12.23 24.83
N LEU A 17 3.89 -11.11 25.51
CA LEU A 17 4.22 -9.77 25.04
C LEU A 17 5.73 -9.59 24.86
N GLU A 18 6.53 -9.91 25.87
CA GLU A 18 8.00 -9.84 25.78
C GLU A 18 8.54 -10.64 24.59
N GLN A 19 8.04 -11.85 24.37
CA GLN A 19 8.41 -12.68 23.23
C GLN A 19 8.00 -12.08 21.88
N SER A 20 6.83 -11.43 21.81
CA SER A 20 6.31 -10.83 20.59
C SER A 20 7.18 -9.66 20.10
N PHE A 21 7.66 -8.82 21.02
CA PHE A 21 8.48 -7.64 20.68
C PHE A 21 9.98 -7.95 20.59
N LYS A 22 10.45 -9.07 21.13
CA LYS A 22 11.88 -9.46 21.14
C LYS A 22 12.58 -9.38 19.76
N PRO A 23 11.96 -9.82 18.64
CA PRO A 23 12.59 -9.72 17.32
C PRO A 23 12.91 -8.29 16.86
N PHE A 24 12.30 -7.28 17.49
CA PHE A 24 12.43 -5.86 17.14
C PHE A 24 13.15 -5.04 18.23
N SER A 25 13.93 -5.70 19.10
CA SER A 25 14.63 -5.04 20.22
C SER A 25 15.64 -3.94 19.81
N ASP A 26 16.05 -3.88 18.55
CA ASP A 26 16.88 -2.81 18.01
C ASP A 26 16.12 -1.47 17.84
N VAL A 27 14.79 -1.54 17.68
CA VAL A 27 13.92 -0.37 17.41
C VAL A 27 12.82 -0.18 18.46
N VAL A 28 12.58 -1.18 19.30
CA VAL A 28 11.60 -1.18 20.39
C VAL A 28 12.28 -1.41 21.73
N LYS A 29 11.89 -0.63 22.74
CA LYS A 29 12.18 -0.92 24.15
C LYS A 29 10.90 -1.26 24.88
N THR A 30 10.96 -2.23 25.78
CA THR A 30 9.80 -2.66 26.55
C THR A 30 10.07 -2.57 28.04
N ARG A 31 9.00 -2.32 28.81
CA ARG A 31 9.00 -2.34 30.29
C ARG A 31 7.60 -2.74 30.77
N SER A 32 7.45 -3.07 32.05
CA SER A 32 6.14 -3.39 32.63
C SER A 32 6.03 -2.89 34.05
N ASP A 33 4.80 -2.66 34.49
CA ASP A 33 4.40 -2.61 35.90
C ASP A 33 3.37 -3.71 36.19
N ASP A 34 2.68 -3.66 37.33
CA ASP A 34 1.71 -4.67 37.74
C ASP A 34 0.46 -4.73 36.84
N ASN A 35 0.18 -3.66 36.08
CA ASN A 35 -1.06 -3.51 35.31
C ASN A 35 -0.82 -3.49 33.79
N PHE A 36 0.30 -2.91 33.36
CA PHE A 36 0.55 -2.61 31.95
C PHE A 36 1.93 -3.06 31.47
N PHE A 37 1.95 -3.53 30.23
CA PHE A 37 3.13 -3.65 29.42
C PHE A 37 3.29 -2.38 28.58
N TYR A 38 4.48 -1.80 28.57
CA TYR A 38 4.78 -0.58 27.84
C TYR A 38 5.72 -0.85 26.68
N VAL A 39 5.40 -0.24 25.54
CA VAL A 39 6.17 -0.32 24.30
C VAL A 39 6.65 1.07 23.94
N GLU A 40 7.97 1.24 23.92
CA GLU A 40 8.63 2.47 23.52
C GLU A 40 9.26 2.32 22.14
N SER A 41 9.05 3.31 21.26
CA SER A 41 9.58 3.30 19.89
C SER A 41 9.74 4.72 19.35
N ASN A 42 10.36 4.84 18.18
CA ASN A 42 10.39 6.09 17.42
C ASN A 42 9.28 6.19 16.36
N GLY A 43 8.39 5.19 16.26
CA GLY A 43 7.30 5.12 15.30
C GLY A 43 7.71 4.93 13.82
N VAL A 44 8.98 4.61 13.53
CA VAL A 44 9.47 4.42 12.15
C VAL A 44 9.84 2.95 11.92
N PRO A 45 9.21 2.25 10.95
CA PRO A 45 9.50 0.85 10.66
C PRO A 45 10.81 0.65 9.88
N ASP A 46 11.33 -0.58 9.93
CA ASP A 46 12.45 -1.06 9.11
C ASP A 46 11.93 -1.73 7.81
N HIS A 47 11.22 -0.97 6.99
CA HIS A 47 10.84 -1.34 5.63
C HIS A 47 10.68 -0.09 4.74
N GLU A 48 10.47 -0.29 3.43
CA GLU A 48 10.16 0.83 2.53
C GLU A 48 8.84 1.48 2.94
N MET A 49 8.86 2.79 3.18
CA MET A 49 7.67 3.57 3.54
C MET A 49 7.19 4.39 2.34
N MET A 50 5.93 4.82 2.37
CA MET A 50 5.33 5.84 1.51
C MET A 50 5.13 5.44 0.03
N VAL A 51 5.95 4.56 -0.52
CA VAL A 51 5.84 4.09 -1.91
C VAL A 51 4.55 3.29 -2.10
N GLY A 52 3.78 3.63 -3.12
CA GLY A 52 2.47 3.00 -3.39
C GLY A 52 1.29 3.93 -3.12
N ILE A 53 1.47 4.97 -2.31
CA ILE A 53 0.44 5.99 -2.04
C ILE A 53 0.08 6.72 -3.34
N THR A 54 -1.21 6.78 -3.65
CA THR A 54 -1.78 7.46 -4.84
C THR A 54 -2.67 8.65 -4.49
N ALA A 55 -3.05 8.78 -3.22
CA ALA A 55 -3.78 9.92 -2.66
C ALA A 55 -2.98 10.52 -1.50
N TRP A 56 -1.93 11.26 -1.82
CA TRP A 56 -0.98 11.73 -0.81
C TRP A 56 -1.41 13.03 -0.10
N GLN A 57 -1.35 13.00 1.23
CA GLN A 57 -1.70 14.12 2.13
C GLN A 57 -0.56 15.12 2.38
N GLN A 58 0.55 15.04 1.62
CA GLN A 58 1.75 15.88 1.79
C GLN A 58 2.44 15.77 3.16
N GLN A 59 2.28 14.62 3.83
CA GLN A 59 2.99 14.27 5.06
C GLN A 59 4.12 13.31 4.75
N VAL A 60 5.19 13.35 5.54
CA VAL A 60 6.36 12.48 5.39
C VAL A 60 6.69 11.81 6.73
N PRO A 61 7.43 10.69 6.74
CA PRO A 61 7.79 10.04 8.01
C PRO A 61 8.72 10.92 8.85
N LEU A 62 8.28 11.31 10.04
CA LEU A 62 9.13 11.89 11.07
C LEU A 62 9.10 11.01 12.32
N THR A 63 10.25 10.91 12.98
CA THR A 63 10.37 10.16 14.23
C THR A 63 9.51 10.78 15.33
N GLN A 64 8.81 9.93 16.05
CA GLN A 64 7.96 10.29 17.18
C GLN A 64 8.65 9.89 18.49
N LYS A 65 8.24 10.51 19.61
CA LYS A 65 8.82 10.24 20.93
C LYS A 65 7.85 9.41 21.77
N TYR A 66 7.62 8.16 21.38
CA TYR A 66 6.79 7.23 22.14
C TYR A 66 7.63 6.59 23.24
N ASN A 67 8.01 7.33 24.28
CA ASN A 67 8.86 6.83 25.37
C ASN A 67 8.46 7.43 26.72
N GLY A 68 8.94 6.83 27.83
CA GLY A 68 8.62 7.30 29.17
C GLY A 68 7.12 7.32 29.42
N GLU A 69 6.57 8.45 29.86
CA GLU A 69 5.13 8.65 30.08
C GLU A 69 4.31 8.65 28.78
N ASN A 70 4.94 8.84 27.62
CA ASN A 70 4.32 8.84 26.29
C ASN A 70 4.46 7.47 25.59
N ALA A 71 4.81 6.41 26.30
CA ALA A 71 4.91 5.05 25.76
C ALA A 71 3.51 4.45 25.48
N TRP A 72 3.42 3.57 24.48
CA TRP A 72 2.22 2.76 24.28
C TRP A 72 2.05 1.82 25.46
N ARG A 73 0.81 1.55 25.87
CA ARG A 73 0.52 0.65 26.98
C ARG A 73 -0.51 -0.40 26.57
N ILE A 74 -0.29 -1.63 27.01
CA ILE A 74 -1.14 -2.79 26.75
C ILE A 74 -1.50 -3.39 28.12
N PRO A 75 -2.79 -3.62 28.44
CA PRO A 75 -3.19 -4.27 29.69
C PRO A 75 -2.55 -5.65 29.83
N LEU A 76 -2.02 -5.98 31.02
CA LEU A 76 -1.56 -7.33 31.37
C LEU A 76 -2.69 -8.24 31.86
N ASN A 77 -3.85 -7.65 32.22
CA ASN A 77 -5.05 -8.36 32.64
C ASN A 77 -6.23 -7.82 31.82
N PRO A 78 -6.37 -8.23 30.54
CA PRO A 78 -7.47 -7.82 29.70
C PRO A 78 -8.78 -8.39 30.25
N VAL A 79 -9.82 -7.57 30.24
CA VAL A 79 -11.15 -7.93 30.71
C VAL A 79 -12.07 -7.99 29.49
N PRO A 80 -12.71 -9.13 29.18
CA PRO A 80 -13.72 -9.17 28.11
C PRO A 80 -14.82 -8.15 28.37
N ALA A 81 -15.10 -7.30 27.39
CA ALA A 81 -16.15 -6.31 27.48
C ALA A 81 -17.52 -6.97 27.47
N LYS A 82 -18.41 -6.51 28.36
CA LYS A 82 -19.84 -6.89 28.31
C LYS A 82 -20.50 -6.42 27.01
N GLU A 83 -20.07 -5.27 26.53
CA GLU A 83 -20.53 -4.65 25.29
C GLU A 83 -19.29 -4.27 24.44
N PRO A 84 -18.82 -5.17 23.57
CA PRO A 84 -17.69 -4.91 22.68
C PRO A 84 -17.92 -3.68 21.79
N MET A 85 -16.89 -2.84 21.65
CA MET A 85 -16.99 -1.61 20.87
C MET A 85 -16.41 -1.79 19.47
N SER A 86 -17.22 -1.57 18.43
CA SER A 86 -16.78 -1.71 17.04
C SER A 86 -16.01 -0.49 16.54
N ALA A 87 -14.89 -0.73 15.84
CA ALA A 87 -14.15 0.28 15.09
C ALA A 87 -14.89 0.78 13.83
N LYS A 88 -15.99 0.12 13.43
CA LYS A 88 -16.84 0.61 12.34
C LYS A 88 -17.54 1.93 12.68
N ASN A 89 -17.86 2.13 13.96
CA ASN A 89 -18.64 3.28 14.43
C ASN A 89 -17.88 4.16 15.44
N ASN A 90 -16.74 3.70 15.92
CA ASN A 90 -15.95 4.31 16.99
C ASN A 90 -14.46 4.34 16.63
N PHE A 91 -13.63 4.99 17.43
CA PHE A 91 -12.17 4.98 17.27
C PHE A 91 -11.67 5.48 15.91
N PHE A 92 -12.32 6.48 15.33
CA PHE A 92 -11.88 7.10 14.07
C PHE A 92 -10.66 8.02 14.24
N ARG A 93 -10.13 8.14 15.45
CA ARG A 93 -8.92 8.89 15.78
C ARG A 93 -8.01 7.99 16.60
N GLY A 94 -6.72 8.20 16.46
CA GLY A 94 -5.72 7.47 17.24
C GLY A 94 -5.60 6.00 16.84
N ALA A 95 -4.78 5.28 17.59
CA ALA A 95 -4.47 3.90 17.31
C ALA A 95 -5.49 2.96 17.98
N ILE A 96 -5.73 1.83 17.36
CA ILE A 96 -6.49 0.71 17.93
C ILE A 96 -5.59 -0.46 18.32
N ALA A 97 -4.35 -0.47 17.85
CA ALA A 97 -3.35 -1.48 18.17
C ALA A 97 -1.93 -0.91 18.02
N ILE A 98 -0.94 -1.68 18.48
CA ILE A 98 0.49 -1.42 18.28
C ILE A 98 1.11 -2.66 17.60
N ALA A 99 1.80 -2.45 16.49
CA ALA A 99 2.51 -3.52 15.80
C ALA A 99 3.76 -3.93 16.60
N VAL A 100 4.22 -5.16 16.42
CA VAL A 100 5.39 -5.69 17.16
C VAL A 100 6.71 -4.98 16.83
N ASN A 101 6.77 -4.23 15.73
CA ASN A 101 7.88 -3.33 15.39
C ASN A 101 7.77 -1.93 16.02
N GLY A 102 6.77 -1.72 16.88
CA GLY A 102 6.55 -0.46 17.59
C GLY A 102 5.84 0.63 16.78
N VAL A 103 5.31 0.33 15.60
CA VAL A 103 4.51 1.28 14.79
C VAL A 103 3.04 1.15 15.16
N PRO A 104 2.33 2.25 15.48
CA PRO A 104 0.92 2.17 15.82
C PRO A 104 0.06 1.78 14.62
N ILE A 105 -1.06 1.12 14.91
CA ILE A 105 -2.03 0.68 13.91
C ILE A 105 -3.36 1.39 14.19
N PHE A 106 -3.82 2.14 13.20
CA PHE A 106 -5.01 2.98 13.25
C PHE A 106 -6.18 2.25 12.60
N ASN A 107 -7.38 2.77 12.86
CA ASN A 107 -8.61 2.28 12.26
C ASN A 107 -8.57 2.37 10.72
N PRO A 108 -8.92 1.32 9.95
CA PRO A 108 -8.99 1.40 8.49
C PRO A 108 -9.88 2.53 7.97
N ILE A 109 -10.90 2.93 8.76
CA ILE A 109 -11.78 4.05 8.46
C ILE A 109 -11.21 5.35 9.01
N LYS A 110 -11.12 6.35 8.12
CA LYS A 110 -10.61 7.69 8.45
C LYS A 110 -11.49 8.41 9.47
N ASN A 111 -10.98 9.54 9.97
CA ASN A 111 -11.67 10.46 10.88
C ASN A 111 -13.04 10.97 10.40
N ASP A 112 -13.40 10.78 9.13
CA ASP A 112 -14.72 11.11 8.58
C ASP A 112 -15.79 10.02 8.80
N GLY A 113 -15.39 8.88 9.38
CA GLY A 113 -16.25 7.77 9.74
C GLY A 113 -16.80 6.95 8.57
N LYS A 114 -16.30 7.16 7.34
CA LYS A 114 -16.86 6.52 6.14
C LYS A 114 -15.84 6.11 5.09
N THR A 115 -14.67 6.77 5.05
CA THR A 115 -13.68 6.52 4.00
C THR A 115 -12.72 5.44 4.45
N ASP A 116 -12.67 4.35 3.69
CA ASP A 116 -11.66 3.30 3.84
C ASP A 116 -10.32 3.79 3.27
N THR A 117 -9.29 3.82 4.12
CA THR A 117 -7.98 4.41 3.82
C THR A 117 -7.21 3.61 2.75
N LEU A 118 -7.37 2.28 2.75
CA LEU A 118 -6.77 1.41 1.72
C LEU A 118 -7.43 1.67 0.37
N LEU A 119 -8.77 1.66 0.33
CA LEU A 119 -9.52 1.88 -0.91
C LEU A 119 -9.39 3.31 -1.45
N ALA A 120 -9.12 4.28 -0.57
CA ALA A 120 -8.82 5.66 -0.95
C ALA A 120 -7.44 5.83 -1.60
N GLY A 121 -6.59 4.80 -1.57
CA GLY A 121 -5.23 4.85 -2.13
C GLY A 121 -4.26 5.67 -1.29
N GLU A 122 -4.54 5.82 0.01
CA GLU A 122 -3.71 6.62 0.93
C GLU A 122 -2.60 5.81 1.60
N LEU A 123 -2.59 4.48 1.44
CA LEU A 123 -1.61 3.58 2.04
C LEU A 123 -0.46 3.25 1.08
N ASP A 124 0.72 3.05 1.67
CA ASP A 124 1.89 2.50 0.98
C ASP A 124 1.78 0.98 0.80
N ASN A 125 2.80 0.38 0.17
CA ASN A 125 2.86 -1.05 -0.12
C ASN A 125 2.85 -1.95 1.13
N PHE A 126 3.09 -1.39 2.32
CA PHE A 126 3.12 -2.09 3.60
C PHE A 126 1.88 -1.80 4.45
N GLY A 127 0.94 -1.00 3.94
CA GLY A 127 -0.33 -0.75 4.57
C GLY A 127 -0.33 0.43 5.54
N GLY A 128 0.64 1.32 5.45
CA GLY A 128 0.72 2.50 6.30
C GLY A 128 0.87 3.82 5.56
N HIS A 129 0.75 4.92 6.29
CA HIS A 129 0.99 6.26 5.79
C HIS A 129 1.33 7.22 6.94
N CYS A 130 1.63 8.47 6.61
CA CYS A 130 1.87 9.51 7.61
C CYS A 130 0.61 10.31 7.92
N GLY A 131 0.32 10.44 9.22
CA GLY A 131 -0.74 11.28 9.75
C GLY A 131 -0.40 12.77 9.71
N ARG A 132 -1.32 13.59 10.23
CA ARG A 132 -1.16 15.06 10.31
C ARG A 132 0.02 15.50 11.18
N ALA A 133 0.55 14.61 12.02
CA ALA A 133 1.73 14.88 12.82
C ALA A 133 3.01 14.31 12.18
N ASP A 134 2.99 14.02 10.88
CA ASP A 134 4.08 13.33 10.17
C ASP A 134 4.43 11.96 10.80
N ASP A 135 3.49 11.40 11.56
CA ASP A 135 3.62 10.13 12.26
C ASP A 135 3.26 8.99 11.32
N TYR A 136 4.20 8.08 11.05
CA TYR A 136 3.91 6.88 10.27
C TYR A 136 3.08 5.89 11.11
N HIS A 137 2.02 5.35 10.52
CA HIS A 137 1.16 4.34 11.14
C HIS A 137 0.52 3.43 10.10
N TYR A 138 0.20 2.20 10.50
CA TYR A 138 -0.52 1.25 9.66
C TYR A 138 -2.04 1.46 9.75
N HIS A 139 -2.77 1.05 8.72
CA HIS A 139 -4.25 0.95 8.72
C HIS A 139 -4.74 -0.46 8.41
N ILE A 140 -3.83 -1.36 8.07
CA ILE A 140 -4.09 -2.80 7.89
C ILE A 140 -3.08 -3.59 8.71
N ALA A 141 -3.38 -4.85 9.02
CA ALA A 141 -2.46 -5.69 9.79
C ALA A 141 -1.11 -5.83 9.06
N PRO A 142 0.04 -5.54 9.71
CA PRO A 142 1.36 -5.64 9.10
C PRO A 142 1.85 -7.10 9.06
N VAL A 143 1.15 -7.96 8.31
CA VAL A 143 1.43 -9.40 8.21
C VAL A 143 2.83 -9.72 7.69
N HIS A 144 3.49 -8.77 7.02
CA HIS A 144 4.87 -8.93 6.59
C HIS A 144 5.86 -9.14 7.75
N LEU A 145 5.50 -8.71 8.97
CA LEU A 145 6.30 -8.91 10.19
C LEU A 145 6.41 -10.39 10.60
N GLU A 146 5.56 -11.27 10.07
CA GLU A 146 5.66 -12.73 10.28
C GLU A 146 6.99 -13.30 9.79
N LYS A 147 7.68 -12.61 8.88
CA LYS A 147 9.03 -12.99 8.43
C LYS A 147 10.05 -12.90 9.57
N GLN A 148 9.88 -11.96 10.50
CA GLN A 148 10.76 -11.77 11.65
C GLN A 148 10.23 -12.45 12.92
N THR A 149 8.91 -12.41 13.16
CA THR A 149 8.32 -13.04 14.35
C THR A 149 8.22 -14.56 14.23
N GLY A 150 8.09 -15.08 13.01
CA GLY A 150 7.75 -16.46 12.73
C GLY A 150 6.24 -16.68 12.59
N SER A 151 5.87 -17.74 11.88
CA SER A 151 4.47 -18.14 11.66
C SER A 151 3.78 -18.49 12.97
N GLY A 152 2.50 -18.12 13.09
CA GLY A 152 1.69 -18.36 14.29
C GLY A 152 2.13 -17.52 15.49
N LYS A 153 2.82 -16.40 15.26
CA LYS A 153 3.16 -15.40 16.28
C LYS A 153 2.39 -14.10 16.03
N PRO A 154 2.10 -13.30 17.07
CA PRO A 154 1.41 -12.02 16.89
C PRO A 154 2.22 -11.07 16.01
N VAL A 155 1.53 -10.36 15.12
CA VAL A 155 2.07 -9.23 14.32
C VAL A 155 1.77 -7.88 14.95
N GLY A 156 0.89 -7.86 15.94
CA GLY A 156 0.57 -6.70 16.75
C GLY A 156 -0.26 -7.08 17.96
N TRP A 157 -0.59 -6.09 18.77
CA TRP A 157 -1.42 -6.23 19.97
C TRP A 157 -2.44 -5.10 19.99
N ALA A 158 -3.71 -5.45 20.15
CA ALA A 158 -4.77 -4.47 20.33
C ALA A 158 -4.64 -3.78 21.69
N LEU A 159 -5.09 -2.53 21.78
CA LEU A 159 -4.96 -1.73 22.99
C LEU A 159 -5.85 -2.21 24.16
N ASP A 160 -6.74 -3.18 23.92
CA ASP A 160 -7.51 -3.89 24.94
C ASP A 160 -6.75 -5.07 25.57
N GLY A 161 -5.57 -5.41 25.04
CA GLY A 161 -4.69 -6.44 25.59
C GLY A 161 -4.68 -7.76 24.83
N TYR A 162 -5.44 -7.93 23.74
CA TYR A 162 -5.44 -9.19 22.99
C TYR A 162 -4.48 -9.16 21.78
N PRO A 163 -3.81 -10.28 21.46
CA PRO A 163 -2.89 -10.35 20.34
C PRO A 163 -3.61 -10.33 18.99
N ILE A 164 -2.93 -9.80 17.97
CA ILE A 164 -3.36 -9.80 16.57
C ILE A 164 -2.40 -10.69 15.79
N PHE A 165 -2.92 -11.78 15.24
CA PHE A 165 -2.17 -12.71 14.40
C PHE A 165 -2.30 -12.38 12.92
N GLY A 166 -1.44 -13.00 12.10
CA GLY A 166 -1.56 -12.96 10.65
C GLY A 166 -2.82 -13.67 10.12
N TYR A 167 -2.83 -13.93 8.81
CA TYR A 167 -3.94 -14.63 8.17
C TYR A 167 -4.05 -16.06 8.70
N GLN A 168 -5.27 -16.51 8.98
CA GLN A 168 -5.50 -17.91 9.30
C GLN A 168 -5.19 -18.81 8.10
N ASP A 169 -4.57 -19.95 8.37
CA ASP A 169 -4.46 -21.05 7.42
C ASP A 169 -5.75 -21.88 7.48
N PRO A 170 -6.56 -21.96 6.40
CA PRO A 170 -7.79 -22.75 6.37
C PRO A 170 -7.60 -24.26 6.61
N THR A 171 -6.36 -24.73 6.57
CA THR A 171 -6.00 -26.14 6.82
C THR A 171 -5.47 -26.37 8.23
N ALA A 172 -5.21 -25.30 9.00
CA ALA A 172 -4.75 -25.42 10.38
C ALA A 172 -5.85 -25.96 11.28
N LYS A 173 -5.45 -26.72 12.31
CA LYS A 173 -6.39 -27.39 13.23
C LYS A 173 -7.21 -26.42 14.06
N ASP A 174 -6.68 -25.23 14.29
CA ASP A 174 -7.27 -24.11 15.02
C ASP A 174 -7.97 -23.10 14.09
N PHE A 175 -8.15 -23.42 12.80
CA PHE A 175 -8.98 -22.60 11.92
C PHE A 175 -10.42 -22.53 12.45
N ALA A 176 -10.87 -21.32 12.74
CA ALA A 176 -12.22 -21.04 13.24
C ALA A 176 -12.80 -19.79 12.57
N PRO A 177 -14.13 -19.72 12.37
CA PRO A 177 -14.79 -18.50 11.91
C PRO A 177 -14.50 -17.34 12.87
N LEU A 178 -14.26 -16.16 12.29
CA LEU A 178 -14.05 -14.93 13.05
C LEU A 178 -15.39 -14.30 13.43
N ASP A 179 -15.44 -13.69 14.61
CA ASP A 179 -16.58 -12.95 15.13
C ASP A 179 -16.66 -11.53 14.53
N ALA A 180 -17.60 -10.71 15.05
CA ALA A 180 -17.81 -9.35 14.60
C ALA A 180 -16.63 -8.39 14.89
N MET A 181 -15.73 -8.73 15.83
CA MET A 181 -14.51 -7.98 16.12
C MET A 181 -13.30 -8.52 15.33
N ASN A 182 -13.53 -9.46 14.41
CA ASN A 182 -12.52 -10.09 13.57
C ASN A 182 -11.50 -10.92 14.37
N GLY A 183 -11.98 -11.58 15.42
CA GLY A 183 -11.21 -12.52 16.24
C GLY A 183 -12.00 -13.78 16.60
N HIS A 184 -11.41 -14.67 17.39
CA HIS A 184 -12.10 -15.83 17.96
C HIS A 184 -11.40 -16.30 19.24
N THR A 185 -12.05 -17.20 20.00
CA THR A 185 -11.44 -17.89 21.15
C THR A 185 -10.83 -19.20 20.70
N GLY A 186 -9.51 -19.33 20.86
CA GLY A 186 -8.76 -20.52 20.46
C GLY A 186 -9.07 -21.75 21.32
N PRO A 187 -8.56 -22.93 20.94
CA PRO A 187 -8.73 -24.16 21.73
C PRO A 187 -8.12 -24.11 23.14
N ASP A 188 -7.18 -23.17 23.37
CA ASP A 188 -6.57 -22.87 24.66
C ASP A 188 -7.45 -21.97 25.56
N GLY A 189 -8.63 -21.56 25.06
CA GLY A 189 -9.54 -20.66 25.76
C GLY A 189 -9.16 -19.19 25.66
N GLN A 190 -8.13 -18.83 24.88
CA GLN A 190 -7.66 -17.45 24.76
C GLN A 190 -8.23 -16.77 23.51
N TYR A 191 -8.80 -15.59 23.71
CA TYR A 191 -9.28 -14.75 22.62
C TYR A 191 -8.12 -14.09 21.87
N HIS A 192 -8.21 -14.00 20.55
CA HIS A 192 -7.25 -13.28 19.73
C HIS A 192 -7.87 -12.81 18.41
N TYR A 193 -7.28 -11.77 17.83
CA TYR A 193 -7.67 -11.23 16.53
C TYR A 193 -6.85 -11.83 15.40
N HIS A 194 -7.39 -11.72 14.18
CA HIS A 194 -6.67 -12.09 12.96
C HIS A 194 -6.69 -10.98 11.91
N ALA A 195 -5.61 -10.90 11.15
CA ALA A 195 -5.60 -10.19 9.89
C ALA A 195 -6.61 -10.80 8.91
N THR A 196 -7.24 -9.98 8.09
CA THR A 196 -8.12 -10.41 6.99
C THR A 196 -7.83 -9.64 5.71
N LYS A 197 -8.10 -10.24 4.55
CA LYS A 197 -7.86 -9.58 3.25
C LYS A 197 -8.96 -8.60 2.85
N THR A 198 -10.08 -8.69 3.54
CA THR A 198 -11.24 -7.81 3.39
C THR A 198 -11.40 -6.99 4.65
N TYR A 199 -12.10 -5.87 4.55
CA TYR A 199 -12.49 -5.09 5.73
C TYR A 199 -13.05 -6.03 6.83
N PRO A 200 -12.58 -5.92 8.09
CA PRO A 200 -11.81 -4.80 8.64
C PRO A 200 -10.29 -4.90 8.54
N TYR A 201 -9.71 -5.91 7.88
CA TYR A 201 -8.25 -6.12 7.71
C TYR A 201 -7.44 -6.46 8.96
N LEU A 202 -7.87 -6.02 10.14
CA LEU A 202 -7.31 -6.30 11.47
C LEU A 202 -8.45 -6.40 12.51
N ASN A 203 -8.20 -6.13 13.79
CA ASN A 203 -9.26 -6.08 14.78
C ASN A 203 -10.36 -5.07 14.38
N GLY A 204 -11.60 -5.56 14.23
CA GLY A 204 -12.77 -4.78 13.84
C GLY A 204 -13.35 -3.90 14.94
N GLY A 205 -12.65 -3.82 16.08
CA GLY A 205 -13.07 -3.20 17.32
C GLY A 205 -12.29 -3.77 18.49
N PHE A 206 -12.90 -3.73 19.68
CA PHE A 206 -12.35 -4.27 20.91
C PHE A 206 -13.32 -5.28 21.54
N HIS A 207 -12.81 -6.51 21.70
CA HIS A 207 -13.35 -7.58 22.51
C HIS A 207 -13.17 -7.27 24.00
N GLY A 208 -12.05 -6.66 24.38
CA GLY A 208 -11.78 -6.25 25.75
C GLY A 208 -12.27 -4.83 26.08
N GLU A 209 -12.27 -4.52 27.38
CA GLU A 209 -12.58 -3.19 27.87
C GLU A 209 -11.51 -2.17 27.45
N VAL A 210 -11.96 -1.07 26.83
CA VAL A 210 -11.17 0.15 26.63
C VAL A 210 -12.00 1.36 27.01
N VAL A 211 -11.34 2.49 27.25
CA VAL A 211 -12.01 3.78 27.43
C VAL A 211 -11.95 4.53 26.10
N GLU A 212 -13.10 4.88 25.53
CA GLU A 212 -13.15 5.81 24.41
C GLU A 212 -13.30 7.26 24.90
N ARG A 213 -12.45 8.17 24.42
CA ARG A 213 -12.62 9.62 24.60
C ARG A 213 -12.27 10.33 23.30
N ASP A 214 -13.10 11.28 22.88
CA ASP A 214 -12.89 12.09 21.67
C ASP A 214 -12.67 11.28 20.38
N GLY A 215 -13.19 10.05 20.31
CA GLY A 215 -13.08 9.15 19.17
C GLY A 215 -11.77 8.36 19.09
N GLN A 216 -11.05 8.19 20.20
CA GLN A 216 -9.83 7.38 20.32
C GLN A 216 -9.80 6.59 21.64
N VAL A 217 -8.91 5.61 21.74
CA VAL A 217 -8.60 4.93 23.02
C VAL A 217 -7.89 5.90 23.97
N ASP A 218 -8.31 5.94 25.23
CA ASP A 218 -7.74 6.80 26.28
C ASP A 218 -7.13 6.00 27.43
N PRO A 219 -5.95 6.39 27.91
CA PRO A 219 -4.99 7.33 27.34
C PRO A 219 -4.19 6.68 26.21
N GLN A 220 -3.70 7.52 25.31
CA GLN A 220 -2.84 7.14 24.20
C GLN A 220 -1.63 8.10 24.10
N PRO A 221 -0.46 7.62 23.62
CA PRO A 221 0.65 8.46 23.20
C PRO A 221 0.27 9.58 22.22
N ARG A 222 0.91 10.73 22.40
CA ARG A 222 0.78 11.87 21.50
C ARG A 222 1.92 11.88 20.49
N ALA A 223 1.56 12.04 19.23
CA ALA A 223 2.47 12.40 18.15
C ALA A 223 2.60 13.92 18.04
N GLU A 224 3.77 14.40 17.63
CA GLU A 224 4.07 15.81 17.46
C GLU A 224 4.79 16.04 16.12
N SER A 225 4.35 17.05 15.37
CA SER A 225 5.09 17.54 14.20
C SER A 225 5.67 18.93 14.50
N PRO A 226 6.93 19.20 14.08
CA PRO A 226 7.51 20.53 14.17
C PRO A 226 6.87 21.52 13.18
N ARG A 227 6.08 21.02 12.21
CA ARG A 227 5.43 21.82 11.17
C ARG A 227 3.91 21.67 11.16
N PRO A 228 3.16 22.62 10.57
CA PRO A 228 1.74 22.43 10.28
C PRO A 228 1.51 21.34 9.23
N ALA A 229 0.39 20.62 9.35
CA ALA A 229 -0.04 19.66 8.33
C ALA A 229 -0.37 20.38 7.01
N LEU A 230 0.24 19.92 5.92
CA LEU A 230 -0.08 20.36 4.55
C LEU A 230 -1.42 19.78 4.03
N PRO A 231 -2.05 20.42 3.04
CA PRO A 231 -3.24 19.88 2.37
C PRO A 231 -2.88 18.70 1.45
N PRO A 232 -3.85 17.85 1.04
CA PRO A 232 -3.60 16.82 0.04
C PRO A 232 -3.13 17.38 -1.31
N LEU A 233 -2.19 16.70 -1.95
CA LEU A 233 -1.72 17.00 -3.29
C LEU A 233 -2.43 16.12 -4.32
N ARG A 234 -3.42 16.69 -4.99
CA ARG A 234 -4.29 15.94 -5.91
C ARG A 234 -3.49 15.35 -7.08
N GLY A 235 -3.69 14.06 -7.33
CA GLY A 235 -3.04 13.33 -8.42
C GLY A 235 -1.58 12.96 -8.16
N ALA A 236 -1.03 13.28 -6.98
CA ALA A 236 0.33 12.89 -6.64
C ALA A 236 0.40 11.41 -6.23
N LYS A 237 1.23 10.67 -6.94
CA LYS A 237 1.61 9.30 -6.60
C LYS A 237 3.03 9.26 -6.07
N ILE A 238 3.25 8.63 -4.92
CA ILE A 238 4.58 8.44 -4.37
C ILE A 238 5.22 7.23 -5.05
N VAL A 239 6.36 7.46 -5.71
CA VAL A 239 7.04 6.46 -6.54
C VAL A 239 8.39 6.04 -5.98
N ARG A 240 8.95 6.82 -5.05
CA ARG A 240 10.23 6.52 -4.41
C ARG A 240 10.32 7.17 -3.04
N PHE A 241 10.92 6.47 -2.09
CA PHE A 241 11.30 7.01 -0.80
C PHE A 241 12.67 6.44 -0.43
N GLU A 242 13.62 7.31 -0.14
CA GLU A 242 15.01 6.91 0.12
C GLU A 242 15.56 7.64 1.33
N GLN A 243 16.29 6.93 2.17
CA GLN A 243 17.24 7.54 3.08
C GLN A 243 18.59 7.69 2.35
N LYS A 244 19.02 8.94 2.12
CA LYS A 244 20.29 9.23 1.44
C LYS A 244 21.48 9.03 2.37
N GLN A 245 21.31 9.43 3.62
CA GLN A 245 22.26 9.28 4.73
C GLN A 245 21.45 9.22 6.03
N PRO A 246 22.02 8.75 7.16
CA PRO A 246 21.32 8.75 8.44
C PRO A 246 20.67 10.11 8.75
N GLY A 247 19.35 10.12 8.95
CA GLY A 247 18.56 11.33 9.20
C GLY A 247 18.24 12.19 7.97
N SER A 248 18.65 11.83 6.76
CA SER A 248 18.39 12.57 5.52
C SER A 248 17.63 11.73 4.50
N TYR A 249 16.49 12.23 4.04
CA TYR A 249 15.52 11.49 3.26
C TYR A 249 15.09 12.27 2.02
N VAL A 250 14.71 11.54 0.97
CA VAL A 250 14.11 12.08 -0.25
C VAL A 250 12.89 11.24 -0.62
N LEU A 251 11.74 11.88 -0.67
CA LEU A 251 10.51 11.35 -1.24
C LEU A 251 10.35 11.90 -2.66
N THR A 252 10.12 11.02 -3.64
CA THR A 252 9.79 11.40 -5.02
C THR A 252 8.35 11.05 -5.33
N TYR A 253 7.61 12.02 -5.84
CA TYR A 253 6.23 11.86 -6.28
C TYR A 253 6.09 12.22 -7.76
N ASP A 254 5.12 11.58 -8.42
CA ASP A 254 4.74 11.81 -9.81
C ASP A 254 3.37 12.51 -9.87
N ILE A 255 3.26 13.52 -10.72
CA ILE A 255 1.97 14.10 -11.15
C ILE A 255 1.96 14.11 -12.67
N ASN A 256 1.17 13.21 -13.26
CA ASN A 256 0.99 13.08 -14.71
C ASN A 256 2.32 12.89 -15.47
N GLY A 257 3.21 12.03 -14.98
CA GLY A 257 4.50 11.73 -15.62
C GLY A 257 5.61 12.75 -15.33
N ARG A 258 5.36 13.73 -14.45
CA ARG A 258 6.33 14.74 -14.03
C ARG A 258 6.65 14.57 -12.55
N SER A 259 7.94 14.47 -12.24
CA SER A 259 8.40 14.20 -10.89
C SER A 259 8.64 15.47 -10.08
N GLY A 260 8.13 15.51 -8.86
CA GLY A 260 8.57 16.42 -7.80
C GLY A 260 9.26 15.66 -6.67
N THR A 261 9.90 16.40 -5.75
CA THR A 261 10.59 15.79 -4.60
C THR A 261 10.32 16.56 -3.30
N VAL A 262 10.37 15.83 -2.19
CA VAL A 262 10.52 16.40 -0.84
C VAL A 262 11.77 15.81 -0.23
N GLY A 263 12.84 16.60 -0.21
CA GLY A 263 14.04 16.31 0.57
C GLY A 263 13.86 16.83 1.98
N TYR A 264 14.28 16.07 3.00
CA TYR A 264 14.32 16.59 4.36
C TYR A 264 15.44 15.96 5.17
N THR A 265 15.95 16.72 6.14
CA THR A 265 16.99 16.27 7.07
C THR A 265 16.59 16.56 8.50
N ILE A 266 16.69 15.56 9.36
CA ILE A 266 16.42 15.63 10.80
C ILE A 266 17.76 15.75 11.52
N ALA A 267 17.99 16.88 12.16
CA ALA A 267 19.18 17.13 12.96
C ALA A 267 19.10 16.42 14.32
N ALA A 268 20.25 16.21 14.96
CA ALA A 268 20.35 15.52 16.25
C ALA A 268 19.55 16.21 17.38
N ASN A 269 19.38 17.53 17.30
CA ASN A 269 18.56 18.30 18.25
C ASN A 269 17.04 18.19 17.98
N GLY A 270 16.63 17.54 16.88
CA GLY A 270 15.23 17.40 16.46
C GLY A 270 14.73 18.50 15.51
N ALA A 271 15.60 19.43 15.08
CA ALA A 271 15.25 20.38 14.02
C ALA A 271 15.13 19.67 12.67
N VAL A 272 14.22 20.14 11.82
CA VAL A 272 13.97 19.54 10.50
C VAL A 272 14.03 20.61 9.43
N SER A 273 14.88 20.37 8.42
CA SER A 273 14.98 21.20 7.22
C SER A 273 14.36 20.47 6.05
N PHE A 274 13.50 21.14 5.29
CA PHE A 274 12.82 20.63 4.11
C PHE A 274 13.25 21.38 2.85
N GLU A 275 13.31 20.67 1.74
CA GLU A 275 13.43 21.19 0.38
C GLU A 275 12.35 20.54 -0.49
N PHE A 276 11.34 21.32 -0.85
CA PHE A 276 10.27 20.92 -1.74
C PHE A 276 10.62 21.36 -3.15
N ARG A 277 10.60 20.43 -4.10
CA ARG A 277 10.75 20.72 -5.52
C ARG A 277 9.48 20.30 -6.26
N SER A 278 8.82 21.24 -6.90
CA SER A 278 7.64 20.97 -7.71
C SER A 278 8.02 20.28 -9.02
N PRO A 279 7.07 19.60 -9.71
CA PRO A 279 7.32 19.05 -11.03
C PRO A 279 7.70 20.09 -12.10
N ASP A 280 7.38 21.36 -11.87
CA ASP A 280 7.73 22.48 -12.74
C ASP A 280 9.14 23.04 -12.44
N GLY A 281 9.82 22.49 -11.44
CA GLY A 281 11.19 22.83 -11.07
C GLY A 281 11.32 23.96 -10.06
N GLU A 282 10.20 24.50 -9.54
CA GLU A 282 10.23 25.47 -8.45
C GLU A 282 10.68 24.80 -7.14
N THR A 283 11.58 25.46 -6.42
CA THR A 283 12.09 24.97 -5.13
C THR A 283 11.70 25.90 -4.00
N THR A 284 11.17 25.35 -2.91
CA THR A 284 10.95 26.04 -1.64
C THR A 284 11.68 25.31 -0.52
N LYS A 285 12.19 26.08 0.44
CA LYS A 285 12.91 25.56 1.61
C LYS A 285 12.22 26.02 2.88
N GLU A 286 12.12 25.12 3.85
CA GLU A 286 11.51 25.40 5.13
C GLU A 286 12.38 24.82 6.24
N GLU A 287 12.47 25.51 7.37
CA GLU A 287 13.20 25.05 8.55
C GLU A 287 12.30 25.13 9.77
N TYR A 288 12.28 24.05 10.54
CA TYR A 288 11.46 23.93 11.73
C TYR A 288 12.31 23.53 12.92
N GLN A 289 12.13 24.26 14.01
CA GLN A 289 12.72 23.91 15.30
C GLN A 289 11.77 22.98 16.06
N PRO A 290 12.30 22.03 16.84
CA PRO A 290 11.47 21.22 17.72
C PRO A 290 10.81 22.14 18.73
N ARG A 291 9.52 21.96 18.98
CA ARG A 291 8.81 22.78 19.96
C ARG A 291 9.42 22.55 21.34
N ALA A 292 9.89 23.62 21.98
CA ALA A 292 10.21 23.60 23.39
C ALA A 292 8.93 23.22 24.16
N GLY A 293 8.98 22.16 24.96
CA GLY A 293 7.82 21.52 25.57
C GLY A 293 6.82 22.51 26.17
N GLY A 294 5.66 22.62 25.55
CA GLY A 294 4.56 23.46 25.98
C GLY A 294 3.24 22.82 25.59
N ARG A 295 2.56 22.22 26.58
CA ARG A 295 1.24 21.58 26.44
C ARG A 295 0.27 22.50 25.69
N ARG A 296 -0.33 21.99 24.62
CA ARG A 296 -1.66 22.47 24.23
C ARG A 296 -2.68 21.82 25.19
N PRO A 297 -3.59 22.58 25.85
CA PRO A 297 -4.65 21.99 26.66
C PRO A 297 -5.57 21.13 25.78
N PRO A 298 -6.20 20.08 26.33
CA PRO A 298 -7.15 19.27 25.58
C PRO A 298 -8.42 20.08 25.30
N GLY A 299 -8.84 20.15 24.04
CA GLY A 299 -10.13 20.73 23.69
C GLY A 299 -10.31 21.00 22.20
N GLY A 300 -11.32 20.35 21.61
CA GLY A 300 -12.02 20.87 20.45
C GLY A 300 -12.14 19.93 19.25
N GLY A 301 -12.96 18.88 19.38
CA GLY A 301 -13.61 18.29 18.21
C GLY A 301 -14.61 19.27 17.58
N GLY A 302 -14.87 19.09 16.28
CA GLY A 302 -16.11 19.53 15.63
C GLY A 302 -15.99 20.69 14.65
N GLY A 303 -16.19 20.36 13.37
CA GLY A 303 -17.22 21.02 12.57
C GLY A 303 -16.93 22.36 11.88
N GLY A 304 -17.29 22.40 10.59
CA GLY A 304 -18.00 23.54 10.02
C GLY A 304 -17.15 24.73 9.60
N GLY A 305 -17.04 24.96 8.29
CA GLY A 305 -16.44 26.17 7.76
C GLY A 305 -17.23 27.42 8.13
N GLN A 306 -16.52 28.53 8.31
CA GLN A 306 -16.92 29.83 7.77
C GLN A 306 -15.75 30.82 7.79
N LYS A 307 -15.90 31.80 6.90
CA LYS A 307 -14.99 32.87 6.52
C LYS A 307 -14.61 33.81 7.66
N GLY A 308 -13.48 34.49 7.44
CA GLY A 308 -13.05 35.75 8.08
C GLY A 308 -11.64 35.58 8.66
N GLY A 309 -10.58 36.27 8.26
CA GLY A 309 -10.41 37.50 7.52
C GLY A 309 -9.54 38.45 8.36
N GLY A 310 -8.40 38.94 7.84
CA GLY A 310 -7.82 40.23 8.28
C GLY A 310 -6.29 40.31 8.44
N GLY A 311 -5.69 41.26 7.70
CA GLY A 311 -4.35 41.85 7.89
C GLY A 311 -3.35 41.47 6.80
N ASN A 312 -2.74 42.34 5.99
CA ASN A 312 -2.67 43.81 5.91
C ASN A 312 -2.20 44.18 4.49
N ARG A 313 -2.91 45.06 3.75
CA ARG A 313 -2.33 45.86 2.64
C ARG A 313 -3.01 47.25 2.57
N PRO A 314 -2.27 48.36 2.37
CA PRO A 314 -2.83 49.72 2.33
C PRO A 314 -3.47 50.09 0.98
N PRO A 315 -4.28 51.17 0.91
CA PRO A 315 -5.31 51.38 -0.10
C PRO A 315 -4.88 52.28 -1.27
N GLY A 316 -5.57 52.15 -2.40
CA GLY A 316 -5.50 53.06 -3.53
C GLY A 316 -6.71 52.88 -4.49
N ASP A 317 -7.74 53.68 -4.23
CA ASP A 317 -8.70 54.32 -5.14
C ASP A 317 -9.44 53.51 -6.24
N ARG A 318 -10.77 53.41 -6.04
CA ARG A 318 -11.80 53.32 -7.10
C ARG A 318 -12.24 54.74 -7.49
N PRO A 319 -12.96 54.95 -8.62
CA PRO A 319 -14.43 55.02 -8.54
C PRO A 319 -15.12 54.49 -9.85
N PRO A 320 -16.45 54.66 -10.10
CA PRO A 320 -17.40 53.53 -10.13
C PRO A 320 -18.23 53.46 -11.44
N GLY A 321 -18.99 52.38 -11.66
CA GLY A 321 -19.89 52.30 -12.81
C GLY A 321 -20.94 51.19 -12.76
N ASN A 322 -22.13 51.56 -12.30
CA ASN A 322 -23.49 51.06 -12.58
C ASN A 322 -23.80 49.62 -13.09
N ARG A 323 -24.63 48.97 -12.24
CA ARG A 323 -25.69 47.94 -12.44
C ARG A 323 -26.65 48.17 -13.66
N PRO A 324 -27.60 47.27 -14.04
CA PRO A 324 -27.93 45.88 -13.61
C PRO A 324 -28.34 44.94 -14.80
N PRO A 325 -29.34 44.02 -14.76
CA PRO A 325 -29.13 42.58 -15.00
C PRO A 325 -29.89 42.00 -16.22
N GLY A 326 -29.63 40.74 -16.55
CA GLY A 326 -30.64 39.87 -17.18
C GLY A 326 -30.27 39.22 -18.51
N GLU A 327 -30.65 37.95 -18.57
CA GLU A 327 -31.11 37.21 -19.75
C GLU A 327 -30.08 36.61 -20.73
N ARG A 328 -30.03 35.27 -20.66
CA ARG A 328 -29.68 34.35 -21.75
C ARG A 328 -30.70 34.53 -22.89
N PRO A 329 -30.30 34.32 -24.16
CA PRO A 329 -30.49 32.97 -24.69
C PRO A 329 -29.42 32.45 -25.67
N SER A 330 -29.44 31.12 -25.73
CA SER A 330 -28.94 30.19 -26.73
C SER A 330 -29.20 30.55 -28.20
N GLY A 331 -28.32 30.11 -29.10
CA GLY A 331 -28.62 29.97 -30.52
C GLY A 331 -27.38 29.92 -31.40
N GLY A 332 -27.12 28.77 -32.04
CA GLY A 332 -25.95 28.55 -32.88
C GLY A 332 -26.04 29.17 -34.28
N GLY A 333 -25.00 28.92 -35.08
CA GLY A 333 -24.99 29.25 -36.49
C GLY A 333 -23.57 29.26 -37.03
N GLY A 334 -23.27 28.37 -37.97
CA GLY A 334 -21.95 28.14 -38.51
C GLY A 334 -21.47 29.24 -39.47
N GLY A 335 -20.18 29.16 -39.80
CA GLY A 335 -19.54 29.98 -40.82
C GLY A 335 -18.23 29.33 -41.26
N GLN A 336 -18.15 28.99 -42.54
CA GLN A 336 -17.11 28.17 -43.17
C GLN A 336 -15.89 29.00 -43.62
N ARG A 337 -14.68 28.40 -43.46
CA ARG A 337 -13.52 28.34 -44.42
C ARG A 337 -12.81 29.65 -44.88
N PRO A 338 -11.65 29.61 -45.58
CA PRO A 338 -10.47 28.69 -45.65
C PRO A 338 -9.12 29.50 -45.69
N PRO A 339 -8.05 29.13 -46.44
CA PRO A 339 -6.95 28.21 -46.10
C PRO A 339 -5.53 28.85 -46.23
N GLY A 340 -4.48 28.09 -45.94
CA GLY A 340 -3.19 28.20 -46.65
C GLY A 340 -1.94 28.32 -45.79
N GLY A 341 -0.94 27.48 -46.10
CA GLY A 341 0.44 27.64 -45.61
C GLY A 341 1.24 26.35 -45.48
N GLN A 342 1.54 25.67 -46.59
CA GLN A 342 2.58 24.64 -46.66
C GLN A 342 3.98 25.28 -46.63
N GLY A 343 4.96 24.58 -46.05
CA GLY A 343 6.35 24.62 -46.54
C GLY A 343 7.43 24.66 -45.47
N GLY A 344 8.13 23.54 -45.27
CA GLY A 344 9.41 23.52 -44.53
C GLY A 344 9.86 22.11 -44.15
N ASN A 345 10.60 21.45 -45.04
CA ASN A 345 11.06 20.07 -44.95
C ASN A 345 12.56 19.99 -44.58
N ARG A 346 12.94 19.28 -43.49
CA ARG A 346 14.22 18.57 -43.18
C ARG A 346 14.58 18.61 -41.68
N PRO A 347 15.34 17.62 -41.15
CA PRO A 347 15.16 16.17 -41.10
C PRO A 347 14.89 15.70 -39.63
N PRO A 348 14.46 14.45 -39.34
CA PRO A 348 14.34 14.00 -37.96
C PRO A 348 15.74 13.66 -37.43
N ARG A 349 16.27 14.50 -36.54
CA ARG A 349 17.45 14.16 -35.75
C ARG A 349 16.99 13.38 -34.54
N GLY A 350 17.33 12.09 -34.54
CA GLY A 350 17.01 11.14 -33.48
C GLY A 350 17.47 11.63 -32.10
N GLY A 351 16.58 11.44 -31.14
CA GLY A 351 16.82 11.51 -29.71
C GLY A 351 15.81 10.57 -29.07
N ALA A 352 16.10 9.28 -29.14
CA ALA A 352 15.32 8.24 -28.49
C ALA A 352 15.33 8.48 -26.98
N GLY A 353 14.27 9.08 -26.44
CA GLY A 353 13.91 8.94 -25.03
C GLY A 353 13.43 7.52 -24.84
N GLY A 354 14.33 6.64 -24.39
CA GLY A 354 14.05 5.24 -24.14
C GLY A 354 12.88 5.05 -23.16
N PRO A 355 12.20 3.88 -23.21
CA PRO A 355 11.10 3.59 -22.30
C PRO A 355 11.59 3.73 -20.85
N ALA A 356 10.73 4.31 -20.01
CA ALA A 356 10.88 4.33 -18.57
C ALA A 356 11.28 2.92 -18.09
N ALA A 357 12.38 2.82 -17.34
CA ALA A 357 12.93 1.55 -16.91
C ALA A 357 11.85 0.71 -16.22
N ALA A 358 11.48 -0.41 -16.84
CA ALA A 358 10.64 -1.44 -16.27
C ALA A 358 11.23 -1.85 -14.90
N LYS A 359 10.37 -2.12 -13.92
CA LYS A 359 10.79 -2.83 -12.71
C LYS A 359 11.51 -4.10 -13.21
N GLN A 360 12.79 -4.26 -12.89
CA GLN A 360 13.55 -5.39 -13.41
C GLN A 360 13.00 -6.67 -12.77
N HIS A 361 12.20 -7.40 -13.53
CA HIS A 361 11.88 -8.79 -13.21
C HIS A 361 13.18 -9.58 -13.18
N PRO A 362 13.29 -10.62 -12.33
CA PRO A 362 14.43 -11.51 -12.41
C PRO A 362 14.54 -12.04 -13.85
N GLN A 363 15.74 -11.86 -14.43
CA GLN A 363 16.09 -12.33 -15.77
C GLN A 363 17.18 -13.37 -15.56
N ILE A 364 16.89 -14.61 -15.95
CA ILE A 364 17.86 -15.70 -15.91
C ILE A 364 18.13 -16.05 -17.36
N GLY A 365 19.39 -15.97 -17.79
CA GLY A 365 19.78 -16.17 -19.20
C GLY A 365 19.50 -14.96 -20.11
N ASN A 366 19.76 -15.13 -21.41
CA ASN A 366 19.65 -14.06 -22.42
C ASN A 366 18.35 -14.10 -23.24
N MET A 367 17.30 -14.73 -22.70
CA MET A 367 16.02 -14.89 -23.39
C MET A 367 15.33 -13.54 -23.58
N LYS A 368 14.83 -13.27 -24.78
CA LYS A 368 14.10 -12.03 -25.10
C LYS A 368 12.63 -12.34 -25.33
N LEU A 369 11.75 -11.40 -25.02
CA LEU A 369 10.30 -11.55 -25.15
C LEU A 369 9.67 -10.33 -25.80
N SER A 370 8.68 -10.56 -26.66
CA SER A 370 7.93 -9.54 -27.38
C SER A 370 6.49 -9.97 -27.63
N SER A 371 5.62 -8.99 -27.93
CA SER A 371 4.21 -9.23 -28.28
C SER A 371 3.77 -8.25 -29.37
N SER A 372 3.31 -8.76 -30.52
CA SER A 372 2.72 -7.92 -31.58
C SER A 372 1.30 -7.46 -31.24
N SER A 373 0.69 -8.00 -30.18
CA SER A 373 -0.58 -7.53 -29.62
C SER A 373 -0.39 -6.34 -28.67
N VAL A 374 0.84 -5.87 -28.47
CA VAL A 374 1.15 -4.68 -27.69
C VAL A 374 1.85 -3.65 -28.59
N SER A 375 1.33 -2.42 -28.62
CA SER A 375 1.88 -1.35 -29.44
C SER A 375 3.25 -0.88 -28.94
N ALA A 376 3.97 -0.10 -29.76
CA ALA A 376 5.23 0.52 -29.34
C ALA A 376 5.10 1.44 -28.10
N ALA A 377 3.89 1.95 -27.84
CA ALA A 377 3.58 2.73 -26.64
C ALA A 377 3.24 1.85 -25.41
N GLY A 378 3.43 0.53 -25.50
CA GLY A 378 3.15 -0.41 -24.42
C GLY A 378 1.66 -0.64 -24.16
N ARG A 379 0.78 -0.37 -25.14
CA ARG A 379 -0.68 -0.53 -24.98
C ARG A 379 -1.17 -1.81 -25.62
N LEU A 380 -1.95 -2.58 -24.87
CA LEU A 380 -2.59 -3.81 -25.34
C LEU A 380 -3.63 -3.53 -26.43
N SER A 381 -3.67 -4.36 -27.47
CA SER A 381 -4.73 -4.38 -28.48
C SER A 381 -6.10 -4.60 -27.86
N VAL A 382 -7.10 -3.84 -28.32
CA VAL A 382 -8.50 -3.98 -27.90
C VAL A 382 -9.03 -5.40 -28.13
N ASP A 383 -8.52 -6.12 -29.14
CA ASP A 383 -8.92 -7.50 -29.42
C ASP A 383 -8.55 -8.47 -28.27
N CYS A 384 -7.62 -8.09 -27.39
CA CYS A 384 -7.24 -8.85 -26.19
C CYS A 384 -8.03 -8.47 -24.93
N THR A 385 -9.08 -7.66 -25.08
CA THR A 385 -9.88 -7.11 -23.97
C THR A 385 -11.33 -7.58 -24.08
N CYS A 386 -12.12 -7.37 -23.02
CA CYS A 386 -13.56 -7.67 -23.06
C CYS A 386 -14.35 -6.72 -23.96
N ASP A 387 -13.76 -5.60 -24.38
CA ASP A 387 -14.37 -4.63 -25.30
C ASP A 387 -14.08 -4.97 -26.78
N GLY A 388 -13.24 -5.99 -27.04
CA GLY A 388 -12.95 -6.50 -28.38
C GLY A 388 -13.24 -7.99 -28.52
N LYS A 389 -12.40 -8.71 -29.27
CA LYS A 389 -12.62 -10.13 -29.61
C LYS A 389 -12.28 -11.13 -28.50
N SER A 390 -11.82 -10.68 -27.33
CA SER A 390 -11.42 -11.54 -26.20
C SER A 390 -10.37 -12.62 -26.58
N GLN A 391 -9.39 -12.24 -27.40
CA GLN A 391 -8.34 -13.12 -27.91
C GLN A 391 -7.08 -13.06 -27.06
N SER A 392 -6.41 -14.18 -26.83
CA SER A 392 -5.09 -14.17 -26.15
C SER A 392 -4.07 -13.38 -26.97
N PRO A 393 -3.16 -12.61 -26.33
CA PRO A 393 -2.15 -11.85 -27.05
C PRO A 393 -1.13 -12.76 -27.73
N ALA A 394 -0.54 -12.27 -28.82
CA ALA A 394 0.64 -12.90 -29.41
C ALA A 394 1.83 -12.81 -28.44
N VAL A 395 2.65 -13.85 -28.36
CA VAL A 395 3.82 -13.91 -27.48
C VAL A 395 4.96 -14.56 -28.24
N ALA A 396 6.11 -13.90 -28.39
CA ALA A 396 7.26 -14.44 -29.09
C ALA A 396 8.52 -14.30 -28.24
N TRP A 397 9.36 -15.33 -28.23
CA TRP A 397 10.62 -15.34 -27.49
C TRP A 397 11.80 -15.83 -28.32
N GLU A 398 12.96 -15.29 -28.01
CA GLU A 398 14.24 -15.60 -28.68
C GLU A 398 15.31 -15.97 -27.65
N ASN A 399 16.38 -16.64 -28.09
CA ASN A 399 17.54 -16.99 -27.27
C ASN A 399 17.21 -17.86 -26.04
N ALA A 400 16.29 -18.81 -26.19
CA ALA A 400 16.08 -19.84 -25.17
C ALA A 400 17.38 -20.65 -24.97
N PRO A 401 17.81 -20.93 -23.72
CA PRO A 401 19.04 -21.68 -23.45
C PRO A 401 19.06 -23.07 -24.09
N GLU A 402 20.26 -23.56 -24.40
CA GLU A 402 20.48 -24.96 -24.73
C GLU A 402 20.00 -25.87 -23.59
N GLY A 403 19.44 -27.04 -23.93
CA GLY A 403 18.85 -27.94 -22.94
C GLY A 403 17.39 -27.62 -22.56
N THR A 404 16.79 -26.56 -23.10
CA THR A 404 15.36 -26.29 -22.92
C THR A 404 14.52 -27.42 -23.54
N LYS A 405 13.69 -28.07 -22.71
CA LYS A 405 12.77 -29.14 -23.12
C LYS A 405 11.32 -28.67 -23.20
N SER A 406 10.94 -27.68 -22.39
CA SER A 406 9.59 -27.11 -22.44
C SER A 406 9.56 -25.64 -22.06
N PHE A 407 8.49 -24.94 -22.46
CA PHE A 407 8.20 -23.57 -22.04
C PHE A 407 6.90 -23.46 -21.25
N VAL A 408 6.83 -22.37 -20.47
CA VAL A 408 5.61 -21.88 -19.82
C VAL A 408 5.38 -20.44 -20.24
N VAL A 409 4.13 -20.08 -20.54
CA VAL A 409 3.67 -18.70 -20.74
C VAL A 409 2.64 -18.38 -19.66
N SER A 410 2.87 -17.32 -18.90
CA SER A 410 1.96 -16.83 -17.86
C SER A 410 1.64 -15.36 -18.07
N LEU A 411 0.35 -15.02 -18.23
CA LEU A 411 -0.14 -13.65 -18.23
C LEU A 411 -0.80 -13.34 -16.88
N TRP A 412 -0.30 -12.34 -16.19
CA TRP A 412 -0.73 -12.00 -14.84
C TRP A 412 -0.61 -10.50 -14.55
N HIS A 413 -1.19 -10.04 -13.46
CA HIS A 413 -0.88 -8.71 -12.92
C HIS A 413 -0.81 -8.75 -11.41
N THR A 414 -0.04 -7.83 -10.83
CA THR A 414 -0.05 -7.60 -9.39
C THR A 414 -1.23 -6.69 -9.06
N ALA A 415 -2.26 -7.25 -8.43
CA ALA A 415 -3.25 -6.47 -7.70
C ALA A 415 -2.75 -6.26 -6.25
N PRO A 416 -3.28 -5.27 -5.50
CA PRO A 416 -2.84 -5.01 -4.12
C PRO A 416 -2.93 -6.22 -3.18
N ASP A 417 -3.83 -7.15 -3.46
CA ASP A 417 -4.20 -8.31 -2.62
C ASP A 417 -3.61 -9.65 -3.10
N GLN A 418 -3.23 -9.75 -4.38
CA GLN A 418 -2.76 -10.99 -5.01
C GLN A 418 -2.20 -10.75 -6.41
N GLU A 419 -1.36 -11.67 -6.88
CA GLU A 419 -1.07 -11.79 -8.31
C GLU A 419 -2.22 -12.53 -9.00
N LYS A 420 -2.97 -11.83 -9.87
CA LYS A 420 -4.06 -12.47 -10.60
C LYS A 420 -3.58 -13.06 -11.91
N SER A 421 -3.93 -14.32 -12.15
CA SER A 421 -3.63 -15.02 -13.40
C SER A 421 -4.76 -14.86 -14.41
N TYR A 422 -4.42 -14.41 -15.62
CA TYR A 422 -5.35 -14.31 -16.77
C TYR A 422 -5.11 -15.39 -17.80
N TRP A 423 -3.88 -15.88 -17.91
CA TRP A 423 -3.54 -16.93 -18.86
C TRP A 423 -2.39 -17.77 -18.35
N LEU A 424 -2.49 -19.07 -18.54
CA LEU A 424 -1.45 -20.01 -18.17
C LEU A 424 -1.39 -21.15 -19.18
N LEU A 425 -0.28 -21.25 -19.89
CA LEU A 425 0.09 -22.39 -20.71
C LEU A 425 1.41 -22.96 -20.20
N TYR A 426 1.49 -24.28 -20.04
CA TYR A 426 2.71 -24.96 -19.63
C TYR A 426 2.95 -26.20 -20.48
N ASN A 427 4.16 -26.77 -20.42
CA ASN A 427 4.61 -27.86 -21.29
C ASN A 427 4.44 -27.51 -22.78
N ILE A 428 4.71 -26.26 -23.15
CA ILE A 428 4.81 -25.85 -24.55
C ILE A 428 6.10 -26.49 -25.12
N PRO A 429 6.05 -27.18 -26.28
CA PRO A 429 7.24 -27.86 -26.81
C PRO A 429 8.41 -26.91 -27.06
N ALA A 430 9.65 -27.37 -26.82
CA ALA A 430 10.86 -26.55 -27.01
C ALA A 430 11.07 -26.03 -28.45
N SER A 431 10.44 -26.66 -29.45
CA SER A 431 10.44 -26.23 -30.85
C SER A 431 9.61 -24.97 -31.09
N VAL A 432 8.64 -24.67 -30.23
CA VAL A 432 7.79 -23.48 -30.34
C VAL A 432 8.58 -22.26 -29.84
N LYS A 433 8.64 -21.20 -30.68
CA LYS A 433 9.30 -19.93 -30.35
C LYS A 433 8.33 -18.74 -30.28
N SER A 434 7.08 -18.97 -30.67
CA SER A 434 6.05 -17.94 -30.62
C SER A 434 4.66 -18.56 -30.58
N LEU A 435 3.75 -17.85 -29.95
CA LEU A 435 2.32 -18.08 -29.94
C LEU A 435 1.66 -16.94 -30.73
N PRO A 436 0.97 -17.21 -31.85
CA PRO A 436 0.17 -16.18 -32.52
C PRO A 436 -0.99 -15.73 -31.63
N GLN A 437 -1.55 -14.55 -31.93
CA GLN A 437 -2.75 -14.06 -31.25
C GLN A 437 -3.88 -15.10 -31.38
N ASN A 438 -4.60 -15.37 -30.29
CA ASN A 438 -5.64 -16.39 -30.20
C ASN A 438 -5.17 -17.83 -30.48
N VAL A 439 -3.91 -18.18 -30.21
CA VAL A 439 -3.42 -19.56 -30.35
C VAL A 439 -4.30 -20.57 -29.58
N ARG A 440 -4.46 -21.77 -30.15
CA ARG A 440 -5.15 -22.90 -29.52
C ARG A 440 -4.33 -24.18 -29.71
N GLY A 441 -4.51 -25.15 -28.83
CA GLY A 441 -3.93 -26.49 -28.97
C GLY A 441 -2.40 -26.56 -28.80
N VAL A 442 -1.78 -25.56 -28.16
CA VAL A 442 -0.34 -25.55 -27.87
C VAL A 442 -0.12 -25.66 -26.36
N GLY A 443 0.69 -26.64 -25.95
CA GLY A 443 0.93 -26.94 -24.54
C GLY A 443 -0.34 -27.38 -23.79
N ILE A 444 -0.30 -27.28 -22.47
CA ILE A 444 -1.39 -27.59 -21.55
C ILE A 444 -1.92 -26.29 -20.93
N ALA A 445 -3.23 -26.08 -21.02
CA ALA A 445 -3.89 -24.93 -20.41
C ALA A 445 -4.14 -25.18 -18.91
N GLY A 446 -3.52 -24.35 -18.07
CA GLY A 446 -3.82 -24.27 -16.65
C GLY A 446 -5.05 -23.41 -16.36
N LEU A 447 -5.43 -23.36 -15.07
CA LEU A 447 -6.53 -22.54 -14.57
C LEU A 447 -6.08 -21.09 -14.39
N ASN A 448 -6.89 -20.16 -14.90
CA ASN A 448 -6.84 -18.75 -14.53
C ASN A 448 -7.59 -18.51 -13.20
N ASP A 449 -7.60 -17.27 -12.71
CA ASP A 449 -8.24 -16.94 -11.42
C ASP A 449 -9.77 -17.11 -11.41
N ARG A 450 -10.40 -17.16 -12.59
CA ARG A 450 -11.82 -17.53 -12.73
C ARG A 450 -12.04 -19.04 -12.66
N LYS A 451 -10.98 -19.83 -12.45
CA LYS A 451 -10.99 -21.30 -12.47
C LYS A 451 -11.38 -21.86 -13.85
N GLU A 452 -11.11 -21.11 -14.91
CA GLU A 452 -11.36 -21.52 -16.29
C GLU A 452 -10.04 -21.85 -16.99
N ARG A 453 -10.12 -22.73 -18.00
CA ARG A 453 -8.98 -23.00 -18.90
C ARG A 453 -8.98 -22.01 -20.04
N GLY A 454 -7.85 -21.33 -20.21
CA GLY A 454 -7.67 -20.37 -21.30
C GLY A 454 -7.52 -18.94 -20.81
N PHE A 455 -7.60 -18.02 -21.76
CA PHE A 455 -7.37 -16.60 -21.55
C PHE A 455 -8.62 -15.91 -20.99
N ASP A 456 -8.49 -15.26 -19.83
CA ASP A 456 -9.47 -14.30 -19.31
C ASP A 456 -9.14 -12.90 -19.87
N PRO A 457 -10.00 -12.33 -20.72
CA PRO A 457 -9.73 -11.05 -21.37
C PRO A 457 -9.65 -9.90 -20.37
N MET A 458 -8.74 -8.97 -20.64
CA MET A 458 -8.54 -7.78 -19.83
C MET A 458 -9.85 -6.97 -19.77
N CYS A 459 -10.46 -6.93 -18.59
CA CYS A 459 -11.78 -6.32 -18.37
C CYS A 459 -11.82 -5.51 -17.07
N SER A 460 -10.88 -4.58 -16.91
CA SER A 460 -10.81 -3.73 -15.72
C SER A 460 -12.10 -2.91 -15.57
N ARG A 461 -12.73 -2.98 -14.38
CA ARG A 461 -13.88 -2.14 -14.01
C ARG A 461 -13.51 -0.93 -13.15
N GLY A 462 -12.27 -0.86 -12.68
CA GLY A 462 -11.76 0.26 -11.87
C GLY A 462 -11.06 1.29 -12.75
N PRO A 463 -11.04 2.58 -12.33
CA PRO A 463 -10.33 3.63 -13.05
C PRO A 463 -8.82 3.42 -13.01
N GLY A 464 -8.12 3.93 -14.02
CA GLY A 464 -6.67 3.99 -14.07
C GLY A 464 -5.99 2.90 -14.91
N VAL A 465 -4.79 3.22 -15.38
CA VAL A 465 -3.89 2.30 -16.08
C VAL A 465 -3.38 1.23 -15.15
N LYS A 466 -3.55 -0.03 -15.55
CA LYS A 466 -2.95 -1.20 -14.90
C LYS A 466 -1.78 -1.70 -15.73
N THR A 467 -0.73 -2.16 -15.05
CA THR A 467 0.38 -2.87 -15.67
C THR A 467 0.15 -4.37 -15.54
N TYR A 468 0.27 -5.08 -16.65
CA TYR A 468 0.17 -6.53 -16.78
C TYR A 468 1.53 -7.07 -17.23
N HIS A 469 1.76 -8.35 -16.93
CA HIS A 469 3.03 -9.04 -17.12
C HIS A 469 2.78 -10.31 -17.94
N ILE A 470 3.55 -10.51 -19.00
CA ILE A 470 3.71 -11.83 -19.63
C ILE A 470 5.08 -12.35 -19.24
N THR A 471 5.12 -13.49 -18.54
CA THR A 471 6.37 -14.17 -18.20
C THR A 471 6.49 -15.44 -19.04
N VAL A 472 7.67 -15.67 -19.61
CA VAL A 472 8.04 -16.92 -20.27
C VAL A 472 9.15 -17.59 -19.49
N TYR A 473 8.97 -18.87 -19.16
CA TYR A 473 9.98 -19.71 -18.52
C TYR A 473 10.48 -20.77 -19.52
N ALA A 474 11.79 -20.95 -19.59
CA ALA A 474 12.43 -22.05 -20.33
C ALA A 474 12.91 -23.10 -19.32
N LEU A 475 12.48 -24.35 -19.48
CA LEU A 475 12.66 -25.41 -18.48
C LEU A 475 13.52 -26.56 -19.02
N SER A 476 14.34 -27.16 -18.16
CA SER A 476 15.18 -28.32 -18.49
C SER A 476 14.40 -29.64 -18.61
N GLU A 477 13.12 -29.65 -18.23
CA GLU A 477 12.19 -30.77 -18.34
C GLU A 477 10.73 -30.31 -18.45
N GLU A 478 9.81 -31.25 -18.65
CA GLU A 478 8.37 -30.99 -18.62
C GLU A 478 7.83 -31.01 -17.18
N LEU A 479 6.86 -30.15 -16.89
CA LEU A 479 6.18 -30.12 -15.61
C LEU A 479 5.24 -31.32 -15.45
N LYS A 480 5.39 -32.05 -14.34
CA LYS A 480 4.54 -33.16 -13.93
C LYS A 480 3.45 -32.67 -12.98
N LEU A 481 2.48 -31.94 -13.50
CA LEU A 481 1.38 -31.34 -12.73
C LEU A 481 0.03 -31.90 -13.17
N ASN A 482 -0.90 -32.07 -12.22
CA ASN A 482 -2.26 -32.54 -12.52
C ASN A 482 -3.04 -31.46 -13.32
N PRO A 483 -3.34 -31.69 -14.61
CA PRO A 483 -4.01 -30.69 -15.42
C PRO A 483 -5.35 -30.25 -14.85
N ALA A 484 -6.06 -31.09 -14.09
CA ALA A 484 -7.35 -30.78 -13.49
C ALA A 484 -7.30 -29.57 -12.52
N SER A 485 -6.17 -29.36 -11.83
CA SER A 485 -6.07 -28.40 -10.73
C SER A 485 -4.91 -27.40 -10.86
N THR A 486 -4.05 -27.53 -11.87
CA THR A 486 -2.88 -26.65 -12.04
C THR A 486 -3.28 -25.19 -12.24
N ASN A 487 -2.85 -24.32 -11.32
CA ASN A 487 -2.95 -22.86 -11.43
C ASN A 487 -1.55 -22.21 -11.47
N ARG A 488 -1.50 -20.88 -11.56
CA ARG A 488 -0.21 -20.15 -11.70
C ARG A 488 0.71 -20.38 -10.50
N ALA A 489 0.18 -20.39 -9.28
CA ALA A 489 0.99 -20.59 -8.08
C ALA A 489 1.70 -21.95 -8.10
N ALA A 490 0.99 -23.02 -8.46
CA ALA A 490 1.58 -24.36 -8.60
C ALA A 490 2.68 -24.42 -9.68
N VAL A 491 2.49 -23.72 -10.81
CA VAL A 491 3.51 -23.64 -11.86
C VAL A 491 4.73 -22.85 -11.39
N VAL A 492 4.54 -21.67 -10.79
CA VAL A 492 5.64 -20.83 -10.29
C VAL A 492 6.47 -21.58 -9.24
N ASP A 493 5.84 -22.41 -8.41
CA ASP A 493 6.57 -23.25 -7.47
C ASP A 493 7.35 -24.37 -8.18
N ALA A 494 6.69 -25.09 -9.10
CA ALA A 494 7.29 -26.22 -9.79
C ALA A 494 8.45 -25.86 -10.72
N VAL A 495 8.51 -24.63 -11.26
CA VAL A 495 9.61 -24.20 -12.14
C VAL A 495 10.91 -23.88 -11.39
N LYS A 496 10.87 -23.61 -10.08
CA LYS A 496 12.02 -23.07 -9.31
C LYS A 496 13.33 -23.83 -9.52
N ASN A 497 13.26 -25.16 -9.56
CA ASN A 497 14.45 -26.03 -9.59
C ASN A 497 14.83 -26.52 -10.99
N ILE A 498 14.02 -26.20 -12.01
CA ILE A 498 14.21 -26.72 -13.39
C ILE A 498 14.21 -25.59 -14.43
N LYS A 499 14.09 -24.35 -14.00
CA LYS A 499 14.14 -23.15 -14.83
C LYS A 499 15.57 -22.89 -15.29
N LEU A 500 15.79 -22.93 -16.60
CA LEU A 500 17.04 -22.55 -17.27
C LEU A 500 17.09 -21.05 -17.58
N ALA A 501 15.93 -20.47 -17.92
CA ALA A 501 15.79 -19.04 -18.15
C ALA A 501 14.38 -18.56 -17.83
N GLU A 502 14.27 -17.26 -17.52
CA GLU A 502 12.99 -16.56 -17.49
C GLU A 502 13.16 -15.14 -18.02
N THR A 503 12.08 -14.64 -18.62
CA THR A 503 11.96 -13.24 -18.99
C THR A 503 10.52 -12.79 -18.86
N THR A 504 10.32 -11.53 -18.46
CA THR A 504 9.00 -10.92 -18.33
C THR A 504 8.92 -9.66 -19.19
N PHE A 505 7.78 -9.51 -19.87
CA PHE A 505 7.42 -8.38 -20.70
C PHE A 505 6.20 -7.67 -20.12
N ASP A 506 6.35 -6.38 -19.85
CA ASP A 506 5.32 -5.54 -19.25
C ASP A 506 4.54 -4.77 -20.31
N PHE A 507 3.23 -4.67 -20.12
CA PHE A 507 2.37 -3.82 -20.92
C PHE A 507 1.27 -3.19 -20.07
N GLN A 508 0.65 -2.15 -20.60
CA GLN A 508 -0.36 -1.36 -19.92
C GLN A 508 -1.73 -1.53 -20.57
N TYR A 509 -2.76 -1.59 -19.73
CA TYR A 509 -4.16 -1.49 -20.16
C TYR A 509 -4.96 -0.65 -19.17
N GLU A 510 -5.74 0.26 -19.73
CA GLU A 510 -6.76 1.06 -19.05
C GLU A 510 -8.02 0.92 -19.87
N ARG A 511 -9.14 0.61 -19.23
CA ARG A 511 -10.42 0.61 -19.90
C ARG A 511 -10.85 2.07 -20.08
N GLN A 512 -11.05 2.48 -21.34
CA GLN A 512 -11.50 3.83 -21.69
C GLN A 512 -12.99 4.00 -21.43
#